data_AF-K9TS36-F1
#
_entry.id   AF-K9TS36-F1
#
_cell.length_a   1.000
_cell.length_b   1.000
_cell.length_c   1.000
_cell.angle_alpha   90.00
_cell.angle_beta   90.00
_cell.angle_gamma   90.00
#
_symmetry.space_group_name_H-M   'P 1'
#
loop_
_entity.id
_entity.type
_entity.pdbx_description
1 polymer ?
#
loop_
_entity_poly.entity_id
_entity_poly.type
_entity_poly.pdbx_seq_one_letter_code
_entity_poly.pdbx_strand_id
1 'polypeptide(L)'
;MKPDFGKKVNWMPVAMLIGISGILSCTLNPLTARAQTPLDPQTEQAMIDSINDEYRARAFYNAVIEKFGEVRPFSNIVHSEGNHVNLWVNLFERYGVAVPPDEFAGQMSAPDTLQAACAMGVEAEIDNVQMYDRFLEFVTQPDLQAAFRRLRQISEERHLKAFERCQNNAGGRGGRSF
;
A
#
# COMPACT_ATOMS: atom_id res chain seq x y z
N MET A 1 -61.27 -32.25 23.94
CA MET A 1 -60.63 -32.48 25.26
C MET A 1 -59.85 -31.21 25.62
N LYS A 2 -60.37 -30.39 26.55
CA LYS A 2 -59.61 -29.36 27.31
C LYS A 2 -59.21 -30.00 28.67
N PRO A 3 -58.21 -29.48 29.42
CA PRO A 3 -58.31 -28.23 30.22
C PRO A 3 -57.11 -27.31 29.96
N ASP A 4 -57.18 -25.97 29.85
CA ASP A 4 -57.73 -24.93 30.73
C ASP A 4 -57.27 -25.01 32.20
N PHE A 5 -56.28 -24.20 32.55
CA PHE A 5 -56.17 -23.65 33.89
C PHE A 5 -55.82 -22.16 33.80
N GLY A 6 -56.88 -21.35 33.70
CA GLY A 6 -56.82 -19.98 34.12
C GLY A 6 -56.43 -19.84 35.60
N LYS A 7 -55.69 -18.77 35.90
CA LYS A 7 -55.88 -18.04 37.15
C LYS A 7 -56.12 -16.57 36.80
N LYS A 8 -57.36 -16.15 37.02
CA LYS A 8 -57.73 -14.75 37.20
C LYS A 8 -57.34 -14.35 38.63
N VAL A 9 -56.69 -13.21 38.79
CA VAL A 9 -56.75 -12.44 40.04
C VAL A 9 -57.08 -11.00 39.67
N ASN A 10 -58.04 -10.46 40.42
CA ASN A 10 -58.75 -9.22 40.15
C ASN A 10 -57.95 -7.97 40.56
N TRP A 11 -58.34 -6.89 39.90
CA TRP A 11 -57.90 -5.50 39.97
C TRP A 11 -58.05 -4.82 41.33
N MET A 12 -57.15 -3.87 41.63
CA MET A 12 -57.47 -2.57 42.23
C MET A 12 -56.49 -1.48 41.71
N PRO A 13 -56.96 -0.23 41.48
CA PRO A 13 -56.14 0.86 40.97
C PRO A 13 -55.44 1.61 42.10
N VAL A 14 -54.18 1.99 41.91
CA VAL A 14 -53.54 3.03 42.72
C VAL A 14 -53.02 4.09 41.77
N ALA A 15 -53.72 5.22 41.77
CA ALA A 15 -53.18 6.46 41.25
C ALA A 15 -52.11 6.97 42.23
N MET A 16 -50.91 7.27 41.73
CA MET A 16 -50.01 8.21 42.40
C MET A 16 -49.23 8.98 41.33
N LEU A 17 -49.69 10.20 41.09
CA LEU A 17 -48.85 11.27 40.56
C LEU A 17 -47.77 11.59 41.60
N ILE A 18 -46.53 11.82 41.13
CA ILE A 18 -45.62 12.92 41.50
C ILE A 18 -44.29 12.64 40.79
N GLY A 19 -43.85 13.57 39.95
CA GLY A 19 -42.64 13.44 39.14
C GLY A 19 -41.34 13.62 39.92
N ILE A 20 -40.22 13.33 39.25
CA ILE A 20 -38.91 13.98 39.45
C ILE A 20 -38.19 13.96 38.10
N SER A 21 -37.68 15.14 37.76
CA SER A 21 -36.82 15.49 36.63
C SER A 21 -35.70 14.48 36.37
N GLY A 22 -35.48 14.19 35.09
CA GLY A 22 -34.33 13.46 34.62
C GLY A 22 -34.37 13.21 33.12
N ILE A 23 -34.52 14.27 32.32
CA ILE A 23 -34.22 14.17 30.89
C ILE A 23 -32.70 13.98 30.82
N LEU A 24 -32.26 12.72 30.77
CA LEU A 24 -30.93 12.38 30.31
C LEU A 24 -30.92 12.71 28.82
N SER A 25 -30.61 13.97 28.51
CA SER A 25 -30.23 14.39 27.15
C SER A 25 -28.97 13.63 26.80
N CYS A 26 -29.14 12.44 26.24
CA CYS A 26 -28.12 11.79 25.45
C CYS A 26 -28.01 12.62 24.18
N THR A 27 -27.22 13.69 24.23
CA THR A 27 -26.72 14.33 23.02
C THR A 27 -25.84 13.28 22.34
N LEU A 28 -26.44 12.47 21.47
CA LEU A 28 -25.71 11.83 20.40
C LEU A 28 -25.12 12.98 19.60
N ASN A 29 -23.89 13.35 19.89
CA ASN A 29 -23.07 13.98 18.87
C ASN A 29 -22.99 12.93 17.77
N PRO A 30 -23.58 13.13 16.58
CA PRO A 30 -23.08 12.37 15.47
C PRO A 30 -21.61 12.72 15.43
N LEU A 31 -20.74 11.73 15.67
CA LEU A 31 -19.42 11.78 15.09
C LEU A 31 -19.72 11.90 13.61
N THR A 32 -19.73 13.13 13.11
CA THR A 32 -19.75 13.41 11.70
C THR A 32 -18.46 12.77 11.22
N ALA A 33 -18.56 11.51 10.79
CA ALA A 33 -17.63 10.94 9.84
C ALA A 33 -17.65 11.96 8.71
N ARG A 34 -16.64 12.83 8.68
CA ARG A 34 -16.47 13.76 7.57
C ARG A 34 -16.42 12.85 6.36
N ALA A 35 -17.42 12.96 5.48
CA ALA A 35 -17.32 12.37 4.17
C ALA A 35 -16.02 12.90 3.60
N GLN A 36 -15.01 12.03 3.50
CA GLN A 36 -13.78 12.38 2.82
C GLN A 36 -14.20 12.71 1.40
N THR A 37 -13.87 13.91 0.93
CA THR A 37 -14.05 14.23 -0.48
C THR A 37 -13.38 13.12 -1.28
N PRO A 38 -14.07 12.50 -2.26
CA PRO A 38 -13.45 11.49 -3.10
C PRO A 38 -12.12 11.99 -3.63
N LEU A 39 -11.11 11.12 -3.59
CA LEU A 39 -9.80 11.40 -4.16
C LEU A 39 -10.01 11.78 -5.64
N ASP A 40 -9.29 12.79 -6.13
CA ASP A 40 -9.40 13.11 -7.54
C ASP A 40 -8.88 11.93 -8.38
N PRO A 41 -9.48 11.63 -9.55
CA PRO A 41 -9.13 10.45 -10.32
C PRO A 41 -7.66 10.40 -10.75
N GLN A 42 -7.01 11.55 -10.91
CA GLN A 42 -5.61 11.62 -11.32
C GLN A 42 -4.69 11.19 -10.17
N THR A 43 -4.97 11.64 -8.94
CA THR A 43 -4.26 11.20 -7.73
C THR A 43 -4.53 9.73 -7.41
N GLU A 44 -5.76 9.24 -7.60
CA GLU A 44 -6.06 7.81 -7.46
C GLU A 44 -5.24 6.96 -8.44
N GLN A 45 -5.15 7.39 -9.70
CA GLN A 45 -4.31 6.71 -10.69
C GLN A 45 -2.83 6.74 -10.29
N ALA A 46 -2.32 7.84 -9.73
CA ALA A 46 -0.95 7.93 -9.24
C ALA A 46 -0.66 6.89 -8.13
N MET A 47 -1.62 6.63 -7.24
CA MET A 47 -1.49 5.58 -6.23
C MET A 47 -1.44 4.19 -6.87
N ILE A 48 -2.31 3.93 -7.86
CA ILE A 48 -2.38 2.66 -8.61
C ILE A 48 -1.08 2.40 -9.37
N ASP A 49 -0.56 3.40 -10.05
CA ASP A 49 0.68 3.30 -10.79
C ASP A 49 1.86 3.06 -9.84
N SER A 50 1.88 3.75 -8.68
CA SER A 50 2.96 3.60 -7.70
C SER A 50 3.03 2.17 -7.14
N ILE A 51 1.93 1.59 -6.68
CA ILE A 51 1.96 0.22 -6.13
C ILE A 51 2.26 -0.84 -7.22
N ASN A 52 1.80 -0.62 -8.46
CA ASN A 52 2.12 -1.50 -9.58
C ASN A 52 3.60 -1.45 -9.95
N ASP A 53 4.25 -0.30 -9.81
CA ASP A 53 5.69 -0.18 -9.99
C ASP A 53 6.46 -0.98 -8.91
N GLU A 54 6.05 -0.87 -7.64
CA GLU A 54 6.63 -1.68 -6.56
C GLU A 54 6.42 -3.20 -6.79
N TYR A 55 5.24 -3.61 -7.28
CA TYR A 55 4.97 -5.00 -7.66
C TYR A 55 5.88 -5.49 -8.78
N ARG A 56 6.02 -4.69 -9.84
CA ARG A 56 6.87 -5.00 -10.98
C ARG A 56 8.33 -5.13 -10.55
N ALA A 57 8.86 -4.18 -9.78
CA ALA A 57 10.22 -4.20 -9.27
C ALA A 57 10.47 -5.43 -8.40
N ARG A 58 9.58 -5.70 -7.42
CA ARG A 58 9.66 -6.87 -6.56
C ARG A 58 9.64 -8.19 -7.35
N ALA A 59 8.75 -8.31 -8.32
CA ALA A 59 8.66 -9.50 -9.16
C ALA A 59 9.93 -9.70 -10.01
N PHE A 60 10.44 -8.61 -10.60
CA PHE A 60 11.70 -8.66 -11.35
C PHE A 60 12.88 -9.07 -10.47
N TYR A 61 13.02 -8.48 -9.28
CA TYR A 61 14.13 -8.80 -8.37
C TYR A 61 14.03 -10.24 -7.86
N ASN A 62 12.83 -10.75 -7.57
CA ASN A 62 12.63 -12.16 -7.26
C ASN A 62 13.06 -13.07 -8.40
N ALA A 63 12.71 -12.76 -9.65
CA ALA A 63 13.12 -13.55 -10.81
C ALA A 63 14.66 -13.58 -10.98
N VAL A 64 15.34 -12.47 -10.69
CA VAL A 64 16.81 -12.40 -10.71
C VAL A 64 17.40 -13.24 -9.57
N ILE A 65 16.83 -13.18 -8.37
CA ILE A 65 17.27 -13.99 -7.23
C ILE A 65 17.08 -15.48 -7.51
N GLU A 66 15.95 -15.86 -8.12
CA GLU A 66 15.69 -17.25 -8.51
C GLU A 66 16.73 -17.77 -9.52
N LYS A 67 17.13 -16.95 -10.50
CA LYS A 67 18.10 -17.34 -11.54
C LYS A 67 19.56 -17.33 -11.07
N PHE A 68 19.95 -16.30 -10.29
CA PHE A 68 21.36 -16.04 -9.97
C PHE A 68 21.71 -16.25 -8.48
N GLY A 69 20.73 -16.61 -7.64
CA GLY A 69 20.88 -16.72 -6.19
C GLY A 69 20.75 -15.37 -5.47
N GLU A 70 21.10 -15.33 -4.19
CA GLU A 70 21.00 -14.15 -3.30
C GLU A 70 22.04 -13.05 -3.60
N VAL A 71 22.10 -12.61 -4.86
CA VAL A 71 23.06 -11.62 -5.36
C VAL A 71 22.63 -10.20 -5.00
N ARG A 72 23.59 -9.41 -4.55
CA ARG A 72 23.38 -7.97 -4.29
C ARG A 72 23.36 -7.19 -5.61
N PRO A 73 22.53 -6.14 -5.72
CA PRO A 73 21.70 -5.57 -4.65
C PRO A 73 20.29 -6.17 -4.55
N PHE A 74 19.89 -7.04 -5.49
CA PHE A 74 18.55 -7.64 -5.58
C PHE A 74 18.05 -8.21 -4.25
N SER A 75 18.84 -9.05 -3.58
CA SER A 75 18.47 -9.67 -2.31
C SER A 75 18.17 -8.68 -1.18
N ASN A 76 18.81 -7.51 -1.19
CA ASN A 76 18.53 -6.46 -0.20
C ASN A 76 17.32 -5.60 -0.60
N ILE A 77 17.21 -5.26 -1.89
CA ILE A 77 16.23 -4.30 -2.38
C ILE A 77 14.83 -4.92 -2.46
N VAL A 78 14.70 -6.22 -2.78
CA VAL A 78 13.40 -6.90 -2.82
C VAL A 78 12.62 -6.81 -1.49
N HIS A 79 13.32 -6.77 -0.37
CA HIS A 79 12.72 -6.54 0.95
C HIS A 79 12.23 -5.09 1.12
N SER A 80 12.93 -4.12 0.52
CA SER A 80 12.49 -2.72 0.47
C SER A 80 11.18 -2.60 -0.29
N GLU A 81 11.07 -3.25 -1.45
CA GLU A 81 9.84 -3.19 -2.27
C GLU A 81 8.65 -3.84 -1.56
N GLY A 82 8.89 -4.92 -0.80
CA GLY A 82 7.87 -5.47 0.09
C GLY A 82 7.35 -4.44 1.11
N ASN A 83 8.22 -3.61 1.67
CA ASN A 83 7.83 -2.55 2.60
C ASN A 83 7.15 -1.37 1.89
N HIS A 84 7.55 -1.04 0.67
CA HIS A 84 6.90 -0.01 -0.14
C HIS A 84 5.47 -0.41 -0.52
N VAL A 85 5.26 -1.67 -0.91
CA VAL A 85 3.92 -2.25 -1.11
C VAL A 85 3.07 -2.09 0.15
N ASN A 86 3.60 -2.44 1.32
CA ASN A 86 2.86 -2.30 2.58
C ASN A 86 2.52 -0.83 2.88
N LEU A 87 3.44 0.09 2.59
CA LEU A 87 3.16 1.54 2.70
C LEU A 87 1.99 1.93 1.80
N TRP A 88 1.97 1.48 0.54
CA TRP A 88 0.88 1.75 -0.38
C TRP A 88 -0.44 1.17 0.11
N VAL A 89 -0.48 -0.11 0.49
CA VAL A 89 -1.70 -0.76 1.01
C VAL A 89 -2.35 0.06 2.14
N ASN A 90 -1.55 0.56 3.10
CA ASN A 90 -2.06 1.40 4.18
C ASN A 90 -2.64 2.73 3.69
N LEU A 91 -2.08 3.33 2.63
CA LEU A 91 -2.62 4.56 2.02
C LEU A 91 -3.90 4.27 1.24
N PHE A 92 -3.96 3.19 0.47
CA PHE A 92 -5.19 2.75 -0.22
C PHE A 92 -6.34 2.57 0.78
N GLU A 93 -6.09 1.87 1.89
CA GLU A 93 -7.08 1.69 2.98
C GLU A 93 -7.54 3.03 3.56
N ARG A 94 -6.62 3.97 3.81
CA ARG A 94 -6.92 5.29 4.36
C ARG A 94 -7.84 6.12 3.46
N TYR A 95 -7.62 6.04 2.15
CA TYR A 95 -8.39 6.77 1.15
C TYR A 95 -9.65 6.03 0.68
N GLY A 96 -9.88 4.80 1.16
CA GLY A 96 -11.03 3.98 0.75
C GLY A 96 -10.96 3.53 -0.71
N VAL A 97 -9.75 3.45 -1.27
CA VAL A 97 -9.49 3.00 -2.65
C VAL A 97 -9.17 1.50 -2.62
N ALA A 98 -9.69 0.74 -3.58
CA ALA A 98 -9.37 -0.68 -3.70
C ALA A 98 -7.91 -0.88 -4.07
N VAL A 99 -7.21 -1.76 -3.36
CA VAL A 99 -5.84 -2.16 -3.70
C VAL A 99 -5.87 -3.00 -4.97
N PRO A 100 -5.13 -2.62 -6.04
CA PRO A 100 -5.03 -3.44 -7.24
C PRO A 100 -4.33 -4.79 -6.92
N PRO A 101 -4.73 -5.89 -7.57
CA PRO A 101 -4.04 -7.17 -7.41
C PRO A 101 -2.60 -7.10 -7.95
N ASP A 102 -1.69 -7.88 -7.35
CA ASP A 102 -0.34 -8.05 -7.86
C ASP A 102 -0.35 -9.02 -9.06
N GLU A 103 -0.47 -8.45 -10.27
CA GLU A 103 -0.45 -9.19 -11.53
C GLU A 103 0.98 -9.55 -12.01
N PHE A 104 2.03 -9.10 -11.30
CA PHE A 104 3.42 -9.29 -11.72
C PHE A 104 4.09 -10.49 -11.05
N ALA A 105 3.59 -10.91 -9.88
CA ALA A 105 4.14 -12.02 -9.10
C ALA A 105 4.28 -13.30 -9.97
N GLY A 106 5.52 -13.77 -10.13
CA GLY A 106 5.84 -14.96 -10.92
C GLY A 106 5.71 -14.79 -12.44
N GLN A 107 5.42 -13.59 -12.95
CA GLN A 107 5.27 -13.31 -14.39
C GLN A 107 6.52 -12.70 -15.03
N MET A 108 7.51 -12.29 -14.23
CA MET A 108 8.74 -11.67 -14.71
C MET A 108 9.84 -12.71 -14.92
N SER A 109 10.65 -12.55 -15.96
CA SER A 109 11.83 -13.39 -16.22
C SER A 109 13.11 -12.58 -16.10
N ALA A 110 14.14 -13.15 -15.46
CA ALA A 110 15.45 -12.52 -15.40
C ALA A 110 16.20 -12.62 -16.74
N PRO A 111 16.97 -11.59 -17.12
CA PRO A 111 17.79 -11.61 -18.32
C PRO A 111 18.93 -12.64 -18.20
N ASP A 112 19.66 -12.88 -19.28
CA ASP A 112 20.68 -13.93 -19.34
C ASP A 112 21.93 -13.69 -18.51
N THR A 113 22.21 -12.42 -18.19
CA THR A 113 23.40 -12.07 -17.42
C THR A 113 23.05 -11.19 -16.24
N LEU A 114 23.82 -11.32 -15.16
CA LEU A 114 23.72 -10.43 -14.02
C LEU A 114 24.02 -8.98 -14.42
N GLN A 115 24.91 -8.75 -15.40
CA GLN A 115 25.18 -7.42 -15.94
C GLN A 115 23.92 -6.78 -16.53
N ALA A 116 23.17 -7.52 -17.36
CA ALA A 116 21.92 -7.04 -17.94
C ALA A 116 20.87 -6.80 -16.84
N ALA A 117 20.79 -7.68 -15.84
CA ALA A 117 19.88 -7.49 -14.70
C ALA A 117 20.22 -6.20 -13.93
N CYS A 118 21.50 -5.94 -13.64
CA CYS A 118 21.91 -4.70 -12.98
C CYS A 118 21.55 -3.47 -13.83
N ALA A 119 21.71 -3.53 -15.15
CA ALA A 119 21.37 -2.45 -16.07
C ALA A 119 19.86 -2.15 -16.09
N MET A 120 19.04 -3.21 -16.17
CA MET A 120 17.58 -3.07 -16.07
C MET A 120 17.15 -2.52 -14.70
N GLY A 121 17.84 -2.87 -13.62
CA GLY A 121 17.63 -2.27 -12.30
C GLY A 121 17.93 -0.76 -12.29
N VAL A 122 19.02 -0.31 -12.93
CA VAL A 122 19.30 1.13 -13.09
C VAL A 122 18.16 1.84 -13.82
N GLU A 123 17.69 1.26 -14.93
CA GLU A 123 16.58 1.85 -15.72
C GLU A 123 15.29 1.92 -14.90
N ALA A 124 14.93 0.84 -14.19
CA ALA A 124 13.75 0.80 -13.34
C ALA A 124 13.76 1.90 -12.26
N GLU A 125 14.89 2.13 -11.59
CA GLU A 125 14.98 3.18 -10.58
C GLU A 125 14.95 4.59 -11.17
N ILE A 126 15.49 4.80 -12.37
CA ILE A 126 15.37 6.09 -13.07
C ILE A 126 13.90 6.36 -13.42
N ASP A 127 13.20 5.36 -13.95
CA ASP A 127 11.79 5.46 -14.32
C ASP A 127 10.91 5.72 -13.08
N ASN A 128 11.21 5.07 -11.95
CA ASN A 128 10.54 5.29 -10.66
C ASN A 128 10.70 6.73 -10.15
N VAL A 129 11.93 7.27 -10.17
CA VAL A 129 12.18 8.67 -9.79
C VAL A 129 11.40 9.63 -10.67
N GLN A 130 11.43 9.42 -11.99
CA GLN A 130 10.68 10.27 -12.93
C GLN A 130 9.17 10.16 -12.75
N MET A 131 8.66 8.96 -12.43
CA MET A 131 7.25 8.75 -12.12
C MET A 131 6.82 9.60 -10.92
N TYR A 132 7.55 9.51 -9.81
CA TYR A 132 7.22 10.31 -8.62
C TYR A 132 7.41 11.81 -8.85
N ASP A 133 8.39 12.23 -9.66
CA ASP A 133 8.53 13.64 -10.06
C ASP A 133 7.27 14.15 -10.75
N ARG A 134 6.71 13.40 -11.70
CA ARG A 134 5.44 13.76 -12.37
C ARG A 134 4.26 13.81 -11.40
N PHE A 135 4.15 12.85 -10.48
CA PHE A 135 3.03 12.80 -9.53
C PHE A 135 3.05 13.97 -8.55
N LEU A 136 4.24 14.42 -8.15
CA LEU A 136 4.41 15.56 -7.25
C LEU A 136 3.99 16.91 -7.86
N GLU A 137 3.72 16.98 -9.17
CA GLU A 137 3.22 18.19 -9.82
C GLU A 137 1.73 18.46 -9.54
N PHE A 138 0.92 17.42 -9.29
CA PHE A 138 -0.52 17.57 -9.16
C PHE A 138 -1.10 17.05 -7.84
N VAL A 139 -0.42 16.16 -7.13
CA VAL A 139 -0.95 15.63 -5.87
C VAL A 139 -0.88 16.68 -4.76
N THR A 140 -2.00 16.85 -4.04
CA THR A 140 -2.17 17.90 -3.03
C THR A 140 -2.26 17.36 -1.60
N GLN A 141 -2.52 16.07 -1.45
CA GLN A 141 -2.70 15.41 -0.17
C GLN A 141 -1.36 15.30 0.57
N PRO A 142 -1.21 15.86 1.78
CA PRO A 142 0.09 15.94 2.45
C PRO A 142 0.77 14.60 2.74
N ASP A 143 0.01 13.57 3.08
CA ASP A 143 0.56 12.23 3.35
C ASP A 143 0.96 11.50 2.07
N LEU A 144 0.22 11.67 0.97
CA LEU A 144 0.63 11.17 -0.35
C LEU A 144 1.88 11.89 -0.86
N GLN A 145 1.97 13.22 -0.73
CA GLN A 145 3.19 13.96 -1.06
C GLN A 145 4.39 13.47 -0.24
N ALA A 146 4.19 13.20 1.06
CA ALA A 146 5.25 12.67 1.92
C ALA A 146 5.70 11.26 1.48
N ALA A 147 4.75 10.39 1.13
CA ALA A 147 5.03 9.05 0.60
C ALA A 147 5.81 9.11 -0.72
N PHE A 148 5.33 9.88 -1.71
CA PHE A 148 6.00 10.03 -3.00
C PHE A 148 7.41 10.60 -2.86
N ARG A 149 7.61 11.67 -2.09
CA ARG A 149 8.95 12.22 -1.84
C ARG A 149 9.87 11.20 -1.19
N ARG A 150 9.34 10.42 -0.24
CA ARG A 150 10.12 9.41 0.48
C ARG A 150 10.56 8.28 -0.45
N LEU A 151 9.66 7.72 -1.24
CA LEU A 151 9.97 6.60 -2.13
C LEU A 151 10.87 7.04 -3.28
N ARG A 152 10.59 8.20 -3.88
CA ARG A 152 11.50 8.86 -4.83
C ARG A 152 12.92 9.00 -4.28
N GLN A 153 13.06 9.51 -3.06
CA GLN A 153 14.38 9.68 -2.41
C GLN A 153 15.07 8.33 -2.18
N ILE A 154 14.32 7.30 -1.76
CA ILE A 154 14.87 5.95 -1.58
C ILE A 154 15.38 5.39 -2.92
N SER A 155 14.58 5.51 -3.98
CA SER A 155 14.98 5.07 -5.32
C SER A 155 16.25 5.80 -5.78
N GLU A 156 16.26 7.14 -5.76
CA GLU A 156 17.38 7.95 -6.25
C GLU A 156 18.67 7.77 -5.41
N GLU A 157 18.57 7.89 -4.09
CA GLU A 157 19.75 7.98 -3.22
C GLU A 157 20.27 6.61 -2.78
N ARG A 158 19.46 5.55 -2.88
CA ARG A 158 19.81 4.22 -2.37
C ARG A 158 19.79 3.16 -3.46
N HIS A 159 18.63 2.92 -4.05
CA HIS A 159 18.45 1.80 -4.98
C HIS A 159 19.24 2.02 -6.27
N LEU A 160 19.05 3.17 -6.93
CA LEU A 160 19.76 3.56 -8.13
C LEU A 160 21.28 3.47 -7.92
N LYS A 161 21.79 4.02 -6.82
CA LYS A 161 23.21 3.96 -6.49
C LYS A 161 23.71 2.53 -6.26
N ALA A 162 22.87 1.64 -5.75
CA ALA A 162 23.23 0.24 -5.59
C ALA A 162 23.27 -0.49 -6.94
N PHE A 163 22.33 -0.22 -7.85
CA PHE A 163 22.32 -0.79 -9.20
C PHE A 163 23.43 -0.23 -10.09
N GLU A 164 23.75 1.07 -10.01
CA GLU A 164 24.91 1.66 -10.69
C GLU A 164 26.21 0.93 -10.28
N ARG A 165 26.39 0.65 -8.98
CA ARG A 165 27.54 -0.15 -8.51
C ARG A 165 27.49 -1.60 -8.99
N CYS A 166 26.30 -2.21 -9.03
CA CYS A 166 26.08 -3.56 -9.57
C CYS A 166 26.57 -3.65 -11.02
N GLN A 167 26.09 -2.72 -11.85
CA GLN A 167 26.37 -2.64 -13.28
C GLN A 167 27.86 -2.42 -13.56
N ASN A 168 28.53 -1.55 -12.78
CA ASN A 168 29.96 -1.33 -12.94
C ASN A 168 30.80 -2.55 -12.54
N ASN A 169 30.40 -3.25 -11.47
CA ASN A 169 31.15 -4.40 -10.95
C ASN A 169 30.95 -5.68 -11.78
N ALA A 170 29.76 -5.90 -12.32
CA ALA A 170 29.51 -7.03 -13.21
C ALA A 170 30.23 -6.85 -14.56
N GLY A 171 30.44 -5.61 -15.03
CA GLY A 171 31.20 -5.29 -16.24
C GLY A 171 32.70 -5.52 -16.08
N GLY A 172 33.24 -5.28 -14.87
CA GLY A 172 34.65 -5.53 -14.54
C GLY A 172 35.02 -7.02 -14.35
N ARG A 173 34.03 -7.92 -14.26
CA ARG A 173 34.23 -9.36 -14.03
C ARG A 173 33.92 -10.25 -15.23
N GLY A 174 33.69 -9.69 -16.42
CA GLY A 174 33.39 -10.38 -17.68
C GLY A 174 34.47 -11.33 -18.25
N GLY A 175 35.26 -11.98 -17.39
CA GLY A 175 36.26 -12.99 -17.74
C GLY A 175 36.18 -14.29 -16.94
N ARG A 176 35.15 -14.51 -16.11
CA ARG A 176 34.92 -15.84 -15.51
C ARG A 176 33.44 -16.20 -15.53
N SER A 177 33.08 -17.04 -16.50
CA SER A 177 31.92 -17.91 -16.41
C SER A 177 31.98 -18.71 -15.11
N PHE A 178 30.86 -18.78 -14.41
CA PHE A 178 30.58 -19.89 -13.50
C PHE A 178 30.03 -21.06 -14.32
#